data_AF-R1CS02-F1
#
_entry.id   AF-R1CS02-F1
#
_cell.length_a   1.000
_cell.length_b   1.000
_cell.length_c   1.000
_cell.angle_alpha   90.00
_cell.angle_beta   90.00
_cell.angle_gamma   90.00
#
_symmetry.space_group_name_H-M   'P 1'
#
loop_
_entity.id
_entity.type
_entity.pdbx_description
1 polymer ?
#
loop_
_entity_poly.entity_id
_entity_poly.type
_entity_poly.pdbx_seq_one_letter_code
_entity_poly.pdbx_strand_id
1 'polypeptide(L)' 'MSTSNKVLEKVIQKKFSEHLEAKREGRDYNFKAELVKELKEATKDLEVDASKELPKLRKLIEQLKE' A
#
# COMPACT_ATOMS: atom_id res chain seq x y z
N MET A 1 6.67 9.79 -16.42
CA MET A 1 5.79 9.19 -15.37
C MET A 1 6.36 7.82 -15.03
N SER A 2 6.99 7.69 -13.86
CA SER A 2 7.69 6.47 -13.45
C SER A 2 6.71 5.36 -13.07
N THR A 3 6.99 4.14 -13.52
CA THR A 3 6.23 2.88 -13.35
C THR A 3 5.83 2.61 -11.89
N SER A 4 6.61 3.15 -10.97
CA SER A 4 6.51 3.26 -9.52
C SER A 4 5.16 3.74 -8.97
N ASN A 5 4.65 4.84 -9.50
CA ASN A 5 3.38 5.41 -9.04
C ASN A 5 2.24 4.45 -9.35
N LYS A 6 2.32 3.69 -10.45
CA LYS A 6 1.26 2.77 -10.85
C LYS A 6 1.12 1.59 -9.90
N VAL A 7 2.20 1.09 -9.30
CA VAL A 7 2.11 -0.02 -8.33
C VAL A 7 1.49 0.47 -7.02
N LEU A 8 1.96 1.61 -6.51
CA LEU A 8 1.41 2.26 -5.33
C LEU A 8 -0.08 2.63 -5.51
N GLU A 9 -0.42 3.29 -6.62
CA GLU A 9 -1.80 3.64 -6.95
C GLU A 9 -2.68 2.40 -7.05
N LYS A 10 -2.20 1.30 -7.66
CA LYS A 10 -2.95 0.04 -7.73
C LYS A 10 -3.22 -0.56 -6.34
N VAL A 11 -2.21 -0.60 -5.47
CA VAL A 11 -2.36 -1.14 -4.10
C VAL A 11 -3.33 -0.27 -3.28
N ILE A 12 -3.22 1.05 -3.37
CA ILE A 12 -4.12 1.99 -2.70
C ILE A 12 -5.56 1.83 -3.21
N GLN A 13 -5.75 1.81 -4.53
CA GLN A 13 -7.08 1.64 -5.13
C GLN A 13 -7.72 0.31 -4.72
N LYS A 14 -6.96 -0.79 -4.75
CA LYS A 14 -7.44 -2.10 -4.32
C LYS A 14 -7.89 -2.08 -2.86
N LYS A 15 -7.04 -1.60 -1.96
CA LYS A 15 -7.35 -1.54 -0.52
C LYS A 15 -8.52 -0.60 -0.22
N PHE A 16 -8.65 0.48 -1.00
CA PHE A 16 -9.73 1.44 -0.80
C PHE A 16 -11.07 0.82 -1.19
N SER A 17 -11.12 0.05 -2.28
CA SER A 17 -12.29 -0.74 -2.64
C SER A 17 -12.65 -1.76 -1.55
N GLU A 18 -11.68 -2.50 -1.03
CA GLU A 18 -11.90 -3.45 0.08
C GLU A 18 -12.46 -2.76 1.34
N HIS A 19 -11.96 -1.55 1.66
CA HIS A 19 -12.50 -0.75 2.76
C HIS A 19 -13.95 -0.32 2.53
N LEU A 20 -14.29 0.12 1.31
CA LEU A 20 -15.65 0.50 0.96
C LEU A 20 -16.61 -0.68 1.03
N GLU A 21 -16.21 -1.86 0.56
CA GLU A 21 -17.00 -3.08 0.67
C GLU A 21 -17.19 -3.50 2.13
N ALA A 22 -16.12 -3.52 2.92
CA ALA A 22 -16.23 -3.83 4.34
C ALA A 22 -17.14 -2.86 5.10
N LYS A 23 -17.05 -1.55 4.80
CA LYS A 23 -17.95 -0.54 5.37
C LYS A 23 -19.40 -0.77 4.97
N ARG A 24 -19.66 -1.18 3.73
CA ARG A 24 -21.00 -1.51 3.24
C ARG A 24 -21.58 -2.73 3.96
N GLU A 25 -20.75 -3.70 4.32
CA GLU A 25 -21.13 -4.91 5.04
C GLU A 25 -21.11 -4.75 6.57
N GLY A 26 -20.78 -3.56 7.08
CA GLY A 26 -20.66 -3.31 8.52
C GLY A 26 -19.50 -4.07 9.18
N ARG A 27 -18.50 -4.48 8.40
CA ARG A 27 -17.29 -5.16 8.88
C ARG A 27 -16.26 -4.13 9.33
N ASP A 28 -15.62 -4.40 10.47
CA ASP A 28 -14.49 -3.61 10.91
C ASP A 28 -13.29 -3.89 10.00
N TYR A 29 -12.83 -2.86 9.29
CA TYR A 29 -11.73 -2.95 8.34
C TYR A 29 -10.69 -1.88 8.59
N ASN A 30 -9.53 -2.33 9.08
CA ASN A 30 -8.40 -1.45 9.33
C ASN A 30 -7.61 -1.20 8.04
N PHE A 31 -8.11 -0.26 7.25
CA PHE A 31 -7.49 0.14 5.98
C PHE A 31 -6.01 0.50 6.11
N LYS A 32 -5.63 1.24 7.17
CA LYS A 32 -4.25 1.65 7.42
C LYS A 32 -3.34 0.44 7.61
N ALA A 33 -3.76 -0.53 8.42
CA ALA A 33 -3.00 -1.76 8.67
C ALA A 33 -2.86 -2.63 7.41
N GLU A 34 -3.96 -2.84 6.68
CA GLU A 34 -3.98 -3.68 5.47
C GLU A 34 -3.19 -3.04 4.33
N LEU A 35 -3.25 -1.71 4.19
CA LEU A 35 -2.42 -0.98 3.22
C LEU A 35 -0.93 -1.12 3.54
N VAL A 36 -0.53 -0.94 4.81
CA VAL A 36 0.87 -1.10 5.23
C VAL A 36 1.37 -2.53 5.01
N LYS A 37 0.53 -3.53 5.28
CA LYS A 37 0.88 -4.94 5.06
C LYS A 37 1.14 -5.21 3.57
N GLU A 38 0.23 -4.79 2.70
CA GLU A 38 0.33 -5.08 1.27
C GLU A 38 1.47 -4.30 0.59
N LEU A 39 1.77 -3.08 1.06
CA LEU A 39 2.96 -2.33 0.63
C LEU A 39 4.27 -2.99 1.09
N LYS A 40 4.29 -3.61 2.27
CA LYS A 40 5.45 -4.40 2.74
C LYS A 40 5.66 -5.67 1.93
N GLU A 41 4.58 -6.32 1.50
CA GLU A 41 4.67 -7.49 0.62
C GLU A 41 5.12 -7.08 -0.79
N ALA A 42 4.53 -6.03 -1.36
CA ALA A 42 4.95 -5.49 -2.66
C ALA A 42 6.43 -5.07 -2.69
N THR A 43 6.99 -4.58 -1.56
CA THR A 43 8.41 -4.24 -1.43
C THR A 43 9.33 -5.44 -1.21
N LYS A 44 8.81 -6.59 -0.77
CA LYS A 44 9.56 -7.85 -0.70
C LYS A 44 9.62 -8.54 -2.06
N ASP A 45 8.53 -8.50 -2.82
CA ASP A 45 8.46 -9.03 -4.19
C ASP A 45 9.25 -8.18 -5.20
N LEU A 46 9.47 -6.89 -4.90
CA LEU A 46 10.39 -6.03 -5.65
C LEU A 46 11.86 -6.37 -5.31
N GLU A 47 12.31 -7.59 -5.64
CA GLU A 47 13.73 -7.82 -5.90
C GLU A 47 14.12 -7.01 -7.16
N VAL A 48 15.28 -6.36 -7.11
CA VAL A 48 16.06 -5.84 -8.27
C VAL A 48 15.99 -4.33 -8.64
N ASP A 49 14.88 -3.57 -8.56
CA ASP A 49 14.89 -2.13 -8.98
C ASP A 49 14.96 -1.11 -7.82
N ALA A 50 15.31 -1.60 -6.64
CA ALA A 50 14.79 -1.08 -5.39
C ALA A 50 15.63 0.03 -4.71
N SER A 51 16.80 0.43 -5.25
CA SER A 51 17.68 1.40 -4.57
C SER A 51 17.12 2.82 -4.47
N LYS A 52 16.27 3.26 -5.41
CA LYS A 52 15.71 4.64 -5.39
C LYS A 52 14.30 4.73 -4.81
N GLU A 53 13.63 3.58 -4.67
CA GLU A 53 12.18 3.52 -4.50
C GLU A 53 11.75 2.90 -3.17
N LEU A 54 12.55 1.97 -2.63
CA LEU A 54 12.42 1.50 -1.25
C LEU A 54 12.39 2.63 -0.23
N PRO A 55 13.21 3.69 -0.32
CA PRO A 55 13.19 4.77 0.66
C PRO A 55 11.86 5.55 0.64
N LYS A 56 11.25 5.74 -0.54
CA LYS A 56 9.97 6.45 -0.69
C LYS A 56 8.82 5.62 -0.13
N LEU A 57 8.79 4.33 -0.45
CA LEU A 57 7.80 3.39 0.08
C LEU A 57 7.92 3.24 1.60
N ARG A 58 9.14 3.15 2.13
CA ARG A 58 9.40 3.15 3.58
C ARG A 58 8.90 4.43 4.24
N LYS A 59 9.21 5.60 3.67
CA LYS A 59 8.74 6.89 4.20
C LYS A 59 7.22 6.99 4.22
N LEU A 60 6.55 6.52 3.17
CA LEU A 60 5.08 6.48 3.12
C LEU A 60 4.50 5.55 4.20
N ILE A 61 5.11 4.37 4.41
CA ILE A 61 4.70 3.44 5.47
C ILE A 61 4.89 4.06 6.86
N GLU A 62 5.94 4.86 7.09
CA GLU A 62 6.13 5.58 8.36
C GLU A 62 5.09 6.67 8.60
N GLN A 63 4.77 7.48 7.58
CA GLN A 63 3.68 8.46 7.67
C GLN A 63 2.31 7.81 7.89
N LEU A 64 2.14 6.59 7.40
CA LEU A 64 0.95 5.77 7.64
C LEU A 64 1.04 4.95 8.94
N LYS A 65 1.97 5.24 9.85
CA LYS A 65 2.01 4.63 11.20
C LYS A 65 1.73 5.64 12.31
N GLU A 66 2.19 6.89 12.15
CA GLU A 66 1.76 8.04 12.96
C GLU A 66 0.27 8.33 12.76
#